data_AF-A0A7X1IFB4-F1
#
_entry.id   AF-A0A7X1IFB4-F1
#
_cell.length_a   1.000
_cell.length_b   1.000
_cell.length_c   1.000
_cell.angle_alpha   90.00
_cell.angle_beta   90.00
_cell.angle_gamma   90.00
#
_symmetry.space_group_name_H-M   'P 1'
#
loop_
_entity.id
_entity.type
_entity.pdbx_description
1 polymer ?
#
loop_
_entity_poly.entity_id
_entity_poly.type
_entity_poly.pdbx_seq_one_letter_code
_entity_poly.pdbx_strand_id
1 'polypeptide(L)'
;MQFTEQVVRFRDYMPVEDREMFLRLVDRIAAEPEGAGSHLAYTNDAVTRAAWEDRVVIHYVVTSFSVVVFELDIYDVARGFNEF
;
A
#
# COMPACT_ATOMS: atom_id res chain seq x y z
N MET A 1 -2.05 -12.16 -4.96
CA MET A 1 -1.27 -11.01 -4.45
C MET A 1 -0.09 -11.53 -3.67
N GLN A 2 1.05 -10.88 -3.77
CA GLN A 2 2.28 -11.21 -3.06
C GLN A 2 2.71 -10.02 -2.22
N PHE A 3 3.34 -10.29 -1.09
CA PHE A 3 3.86 -9.27 -0.17
C PHE A 3 5.35 -9.53 0.03
N THR A 4 6.15 -8.46 0.03
CA THR A 4 7.52 -8.56 0.51
C THR A 4 7.54 -8.84 2.02
N GLU A 5 8.63 -9.42 2.50
CA GLU A 5 8.80 -9.68 3.94
C GLU A 5 8.67 -8.40 4.77
N GLN A 6 9.19 -7.28 4.26
CA GLN A 6 9.08 -5.97 4.91
C GLN A 6 7.62 -5.58 5.16
N VAL A 7 6.75 -5.72 4.14
CA VAL A 7 5.33 -5.38 4.28
C VAL A 7 4.65 -6.28 5.29
N VAL A 8 4.92 -7.58 5.25
CA VAL A 8 4.32 -8.55 6.19
C VAL A 8 4.74 -8.22 7.62
N ARG A 9 6.03 -7.95 7.86
CA ARG A 9 6.53 -7.58 9.18
C ARG A 9 5.91 -6.28 9.67
N PHE A 10 5.86 -5.25 8.83
CA PHE A 10 5.31 -3.96 9.26
C PHE A 10 3.81 -4.06 9.55
N ARG A 11 3.04 -4.80 8.74
CA ARG A 11 1.62 -5.14 9.03
C ARG A 11 1.43 -5.77 10.40
N ASP A 12 2.37 -6.61 10.84
CA ASP A 12 2.27 -7.32 12.11
C ASP A 12 2.54 -6.40 13.32
N TYR A 13 3.31 -5.31 13.13
CA TYR A 13 3.61 -4.32 14.17
C TYR A 13 2.77 -3.05 14.09
N MET A 14 2.05 -2.81 12.99
CA MET A 14 1.26 -1.60 12.83
C MET A 14 0.06 -1.59 13.80
N PRO A 15 -0.42 -0.41 14.22
CA PRO A 15 -1.59 -0.29 15.08
C PRO A 15 -2.83 -0.93 14.47
N VAL A 16 -3.71 -1.49 15.30
CA VAL A 16 -4.86 -2.30 14.84
C VAL A 16 -5.79 -1.52 13.90
N GLU A 17 -6.09 -0.27 14.24
CA GLU A 17 -6.93 0.63 13.42
C GLU A 17 -6.37 0.84 12.01
N ASP A 18 -5.05 0.98 11.90
CA ASP A 18 -4.34 1.19 10.63
C ASP A 18 -4.25 -0.13 9.85
N ARG A 19 -4.17 -1.26 10.55
CA ARG A 19 -4.18 -2.59 9.94
C ARG A 19 -5.50 -2.90 9.24
N GLU A 20 -6.62 -2.46 9.79
CA GLU A 20 -7.91 -2.61 9.11
C GLU A 20 -7.99 -1.80 7.83
N MET A 21 -7.42 -0.58 7.82
CA MET A 21 -7.29 0.25 6.60
C MET A 21 -6.40 -0.46 5.56
N PHE A 22 -5.26 -1.00 5.97
CA PHE A 22 -4.39 -1.80 5.10
C PHE A 22 -5.13 -2.98 4.46
N LEU A 23 -5.90 -3.75 5.24
CA LEU A 23 -6.65 -4.90 4.71
C LEU A 23 -7.71 -4.46 3.68
N ARG A 24 -8.41 -3.34 3.91
CA ARG A 24 -9.36 -2.79 2.93
C ARG A 24 -8.67 -2.33 1.64
N LEU A 25 -7.48 -1.75 1.74
CA LEU A 25 -6.68 -1.41 0.56
C LEU A 25 -6.25 -2.68 -0.20
N VAL A 26 -5.80 -3.72 0.52
CA VAL A 26 -5.45 -5.02 -0.10
C VAL A 26 -6.64 -5.61 -0.85
N ASP A 27 -7.83 -5.64 -0.25
CA ASP A 27 -9.04 -6.16 -0.90
C ASP A 27 -9.40 -5.34 -2.15
N ARG A 28 -9.31 -4.00 -2.07
CA ARG A 28 -9.55 -3.11 -3.20
C ARG A 28 -8.57 -3.35 -4.34
N ILE A 29 -7.27 -3.41 -4.05
CA ILE A 29 -6.23 -3.66 -5.04
C ILE A 29 -6.37 -5.08 -5.63
N ALA A 30 -6.77 -6.07 -4.83
CA ALA A 30 -6.96 -7.43 -5.33
C ALA A 30 -8.15 -7.53 -6.31
N ALA A 31 -9.21 -6.76 -6.07
CA ALA A 31 -10.38 -6.70 -6.94
C ALA A 31 -10.10 -5.92 -8.24
N GLU A 32 -9.45 -4.77 -8.14
CA GLU A 32 -9.16 -3.89 -9.28
C GLU A 32 -7.77 -3.24 -9.15
N PRO A 33 -6.69 -3.97 -9.54
CA PRO A 33 -5.32 -3.52 -9.28
C PRO A 33 -4.94 -2.18 -9.90
N GLU A 34 -5.58 -1.81 -11.01
CA GLU A 34 -5.35 -0.55 -11.73
C GLU A 34 -6.58 0.37 -11.71
N GLY A 35 -7.48 0.15 -10.76
CA GLY A 35 -8.76 0.86 -10.63
C GLY A 35 -8.64 2.32 -10.18
N ALA A 36 -9.79 2.95 -9.97
CA ALA A 36 -9.88 4.39 -9.68
C ALA A 36 -9.16 4.85 -8.39
N GLY A 37 -8.87 3.93 -7.46
CA GLY A 37 -8.09 4.20 -6.25
C GLY A 37 -6.59 3.90 -6.37
N SER A 38 -6.09 3.71 -7.60
CA SER A 38 -4.71 3.32 -7.88
C SER A 38 -4.03 4.33 -8.80
N HIS A 39 -2.93 4.92 -8.34
CA HIS A 39 -2.24 6.01 -9.02
C HIS A 39 -0.80 5.65 -9.31
N LEU A 40 -0.22 6.16 -10.40
CA LEU A 40 1.23 6.04 -10.60
C LEU A 40 1.94 6.84 -9.51
N ALA A 41 2.84 6.19 -8.78
CA ALA A 41 3.50 6.80 -7.61
C ALA A 41 4.55 7.84 -8.03
N TYR A 42 5.21 7.61 -9.17
CA TYR A 42 6.28 8.48 -9.66
C TYR A 42 5.99 8.96 -11.07
N THR A 43 6.39 10.20 -11.37
CA THR A 43 6.21 10.79 -12.70
C THR A 43 7.19 10.24 -13.74
N ASN A 44 8.26 9.60 -13.29
CA ASN A 44 9.31 9.00 -14.13
C ASN A 44 9.19 7.48 -14.25
N ASP A 45 8.11 6.88 -13.73
CA ASP A 45 7.85 5.45 -13.83
C ASP A 45 6.42 5.18 -14.33
N ALA A 46 6.22 4.01 -14.94
CA ALA A 46 4.96 3.55 -15.52
C ALA A 46 4.39 2.31 -14.82
N VAL A 47 5.08 1.72 -13.83
CA VAL A 47 4.65 0.45 -13.22
C VAL A 47 4.37 0.52 -11.72
N THR A 48 5.05 1.40 -10.98
CA THR A 48 4.83 1.56 -9.55
C THR A 48 3.55 2.33 -9.30
N ARG A 49 2.66 1.67 -8.57
CA ARG A 49 1.36 2.19 -8.19
C ARG A 49 1.31 2.43 -6.70
N ALA A 50 0.59 3.47 -6.31
CA ALA A 50 0.24 3.79 -4.94
C ALA A 50 -1.28 3.76 -4.77
N ALA A 51 -1.73 3.22 -3.64
CA ALA A 51 -3.09 3.37 -3.16
C ALA A 51 -3.03 3.76 -1.68
N TRP A 52 -3.96 4.61 -1.25
CA TRP A 52 -4.00 5.08 0.13
C TRP A 52 -5.42 5.15 0.67
N GLU A 53 -5.52 5.05 1.99
CA GLU A 53 -6.73 5.27 2.76
C GLU A 53 -6.34 6.03 4.03
N ASP A 54 -6.80 7.29 4.10
CA ASP A 54 -6.41 8.23 5.14
C ASP A 54 -4.88 8.35 5.23
N ARG A 55 -4.27 7.84 6.30
CA ARG A 55 -2.83 7.85 6.56
C ARG A 55 -2.08 6.60 6.10
N VAL A 56 -2.78 5.54 5.68
CA VAL A 56 -2.13 4.27 5.27
C VAL A 56 -1.89 4.28 3.77
N VAL A 57 -0.65 4.03 3.36
CA VAL A 57 -0.23 4.02 1.95
C VAL A 57 0.41 2.67 1.61
N ILE A 58 0.08 2.14 0.44
CA ILE A 58 0.65 0.90 -0.11
C ILE A 58 1.27 1.21 -1.48
N HIS A 59 2.54 0.83 -1.66
CA HIS A 59 3.17 0.77 -2.98
C HIS A 59 3.24 -0.66 -3.51
N TYR A 60 2.87 -0.81 -4.77
CA TYR A 60 2.82 -2.10 -5.44
C TYR A 60 3.08 -1.99 -6.94
N VAL A 61 3.38 -3.13 -7.56
CA VAL A 61 3.44 -3.27 -9.01
C VAL A 61 2.44 -4.33 -9.48
N VAL A 62 1.87 -4.11 -10.66
CA VAL A 62 1.01 -5.09 -11.33
C VAL A 62 1.85 -5.74 -12.42
N THR A 63 1.99 -7.06 -12.36
CA THR A 63 2.64 -7.86 -13.39
C THR A 63 1.60 -8.72 -14.12
N SER A 64 2.00 -9.33 -15.24
CA SER A 64 1.13 -10.29 -15.95
C SER A 64 0.74 -11.51 -15.11
N PHE A 65 1.42 -11.76 -13.99
CA PHE A 65 1.20 -12.95 -13.15
C PHE A 65 0.66 -12.61 -11.75
N SER A 66 0.92 -11.41 -11.27
CA SER A 66 0.69 -11.07 -9.86
C SER A 66 0.67 -9.58 -9.60
N VAL A 67 -0.08 -9.18 -8.58
CA VAL A 67 0.17 -7.93 -7.86
C VAL A 67 1.20 -8.17 -6.76
N VAL A 68 2.28 -7.39 -6.75
CA VAL A 68 3.34 -7.47 -5.74
C VAL A 68 3.34 -6.18 -4.93
N VAL A 69 2.91 -6.28 -3.68
CA VAL A 69 2.97 -5.21 -2.69
C VAL A 69 4.35 -5.23 -2.06
N PHE A 70 5.11 -4.15 -2.23
CA PHE A 70 6.50 -4.09 -1.79
C PHE A 70 6.76 -3.05 -0.70
N GLU A 71 5.83 -2.12 -0.49
CA GLU A 71 5.91 -1.11 0.56
C GLU A 71 4.55 -0.89 1.22
N LEU A 72 4.57 -0.64 2.52
CA LEU A 72 3.43 -0.23 3.33
C LEU A 72 3.96 0.79 4.34
N ASP A 73 3.26 1.90 4.48
CA ASP A 73 3.64 2.98 5.40
C ASP A 73 2.42 3.66 6.05
N ILE A 74 2.68 4.41 7.12
CA ILE A 74 1.72 5.29 7.80
C ILE A 74 2.27 6.71 7.77
N TYR A 75 1.43 7.65 7.38
CA TYR A 75 1.74 9.08 7.33
C TYR A 75 0.92 9.84 8.38
N ASP A 76 1.48 9.92 9.60
CA ASP A 76 0.84 10.58 10.75
C ASP A 76 1.92 11.10 11.71
N VAL A 77 2.37 12.33 11.45
CA VAL A 77 3.41 13.02 12.24
C VAL A 77 3.02 13.18 13.71
N ALA A 78 1.72 13.38 14.00
CA ALA A 78 1.24 13.57 15.37
C ALA A 78 1.42 12.30 16.23
N ARG A 79 1.41 11.12 15.59
CA ARG A 79 1.66 9.82 16.21
C ARG A 79 3.12 9.36 16.10
N GLY A 80 3.99 10.19 15.52
CA GLY A 80 5.41 9.90 15.34
C GLY A 80 5.75 9.04 14.11
N PHE A 81 4.85 8.97 13.13
CA PHE A 81 5.10 8.34 11.83
C PHE A 81 5.61 9.36 10.79
N ASN A 82 5.71 8.93 9.53
CA ASN A 82 6.32 9.69 8.44
C ASN A 82 5.48 10.90 7.99
N GLU A 83 6.14 11.84 7.31
CA GLU A 83 5.52 12.97 6.60
C GLU A 83 5.40 12.67 5.09
N PHE A 84 4.37 13.22 4.43
CA PHE A 84 4.08 13.01 3.01
C PHE A 84 5.15 13.61 2.08
#